data_AF-A0A9E1S9Y6-F1
#
_entry.id   AF-A0A9E1S9Y6-F1
#
_cell.length_a   1.000
_cell.length_b   1.000
_cell.length_c   1.000
_cell.angle_alpha   90.00
_cell.angle_beta   90.00
_cell.angle_gamma   90.00
#
_symmetry.space_group_name_H-M   'P 1'
#
loop_
_entity.id
_entity.type
_entity.pdbx_description
1 polymer ?
#
loop_
_entity_poly.entity_id
_entity_poly.type
_entity_poly.pdbx_seq_one_letter_code
_entity_poly.pdbx_strand_id
1 'polypeptide(L)'
;VNAIEIQPIHEFDARTKEEYHWGYMSVNFFAPSSAYASNAKDGSAVHEFKSLVERFHEAELAVIIDVVYNHVGVPSHLSFLDRELYFSTDEDGNLNNHSGCGNDIHAESGAVRRLVIDSLVSMINDFDIDGFRFDLGELLGINLLSEIEIELLKVKPDIILIAEPWSFRGRLPEKINQTGYSLWSDNCREKLLNFVRGNGKQCEIINLLKGRLDGQNTHPWQSINYLESHDDLTFIDRLCSPDDWENDRPPAPVIAQAKLAIGLLLLSPGIPMIASGQDYLRSKKGVQNTYQRGDLNALDYNLFMETQDFHNWTKELISLRSSKEGELFRPYHFIAEDRYISVKGPHDSIAQIIFAENDVSVSYCLLLLVNPSEHEINIPLPETCYGKKETILLGESDSKLGTMPPFCLQVWKIIG
;
A
#
# COMPACT_ATOMS: atom_id res chain seq x y z
N VAL A 1 -1.57 11.42 6.09
CA VAL A 1 -2.24 10.45 5.20
C VAL A 1 -3.69 10.90 5.00
N ASN A 2 -4.43 10.30 4.07
CA ASN A 2 -5.83 10.63 3.77
C ASN A 2 -6.80 9.45 3.93
N ALA A 3 -6.27 8.25 4.18
CA ALA A 3 -7.03 7.05 4.46
C ALA A 3 -6.27 6.19 5.47
N ILE A 4 -7.00 5.37 6.23
CA ILE A 4 -6.49 4.35 7.13
C ILE A 4 -7.05 3.00 6.68
N GLU A 5 -6.17 2.06 6.37
CA GLU A 5 -6.53 0.66 6.19
C GLU A 5 -6.38 -0.07 7.52
N ILE A 6 -7.48 -0.60 8.05
CA ILE A 6 -7.50 -1.36 9.30
C ILE A 6 -7.45 -2.84 8.94
N GLN A 7 -6.52 -3.58 9.56
CA GLN A 7 -6.48 -5.05 9.52
C GLN A 7 -7.83 -5.66 9.92
N PRO A 8 -8.09 -6.96 9.65
CA PRO A 8 -9.44 -7.52 9.74
C PRO A 8 -10.16 -7.20 11.05
N ILE A 9 -11.32 -6.54 10.91
CA ILE A 9 -12.17 -6.17 12.06
C ILE A 9 -13.31 -7.15 12.27
N HIS A 10 -13.64 -8.01 11.32
CA HIS A 10 -14.67 -9.04 11.50
C HIS A 10 -14.33 -9.96 12.68
N GLU A 11 -15.32 -10.54 13.35
CA GLU A 11 -15.05 -11.55 14.39
C GLU A 11 -14.15 -12.65 13.83
N PHE A 12 -13.08 -12.97 14.56
CA PHE A 12 -12.09 -13.98 14.19
C PHE A 12 -11.85 -14.97 15.34
N ASP A 13 -11.14 -16.05 15.07
CA ASP A 13 -11.02 -17.23 15.94
C ASP A 13 -10.13 -17.09 17.19
N ALA A 14 -9.82 -15.87 17.63
CA ALA A 14 -9.12 -15.67 18.89
C ALA A 14 -9.98 -16.13 20.07
N ARG A 15 -9.38 -16.88 20.99
CA ARG A 15 -10.11 -17.51 22.11
C ARG A 15 -10.26 -16.57 23.28
N THR A 16 -9.29 -15.68 23.46
CA THR A 16 -9.29 -14.69 24.55
C THR A 16 -8.73 -13.37 24.05
N LYS A 17 -9.04 -12.28 24.77
CA LYS A 17 -8.55 -10.94 24.46
C LYS A 17 -7.03 -10.79 24.60
N GLU A 18 -6.39 -11.68 25.36
CA GLU A 18 -4.95 -11.70 25.57
C GLU A 18 -4.18 -12.36 24.41
N GLU A 19 -4.86 -13.14 23.56
CA GLU A 19 -4.25 -13.72 22.37
C GLU A 19 -4.07 -12.63 21.30
N TYR A 20 -2.82 -12.38 20.91
CA TYR A 20 -2.57 -11.51 19.76
C TYR A 20 -2.83 -12.27 18.47
N HIS A 21 -3.67 -11.73 17.60
CA HIS A 21 -3.94 -12.20 16.25
C HIS A 21 -4.05 -11.00 15.32
N TRP A 22 -3.59 -11.13 14.07
CA TRP A 22 -3.88 -10.15 13.01
C TRP A 22 -5.37 -10.12 12.61
N GLY A 23 -6.11 -11.22 12.82
CA GLY A 23 -7.54 -11.29 12.55
C GLY A 23 -7.96 -12.02 11.27
N TYR A 24 -7.02 -12.59 10.51
CA TYR A 24 -7.34 -13.21 9.20
C TYR A 24 -8.18 -14.49 9.26
N MET A 25 -8.38 -15.08 10.44
CA MET A 25 -9.23 -16.26 10.61
C MET A 25 -10.68 -15.85 10.92
N SER A 26 -11.33 -15.16 9.99
CA SER A 26 -12.69 -14.62 10.16
C SER A 26 -13.74 -15.72 10.36
N VAL A 27 -14.57 -15.59 11.38
CA VAL A 27 -15.65 -16.54 11.74
C VAL A 27 -17.05 -15.94 11.64
N ASN A 28 -17.20 -14.62 11.67
CA ASN A 28 -18.49 -13.95 11.42
C ASN A 28 -18.27 -12.65 10.65
N PHE A 29 -18.91 -12.52 9.49
CA PHE A 29 -18.70 -11.42 8.56
C PHE A 29 -19.56 -10.17 8.87
N PHE A 30 -20.56 -10.27 9.73
CA PHE A 30 -21.51 -9.17 9.98
C PHE A 30 -21.25 -8.42 11.30
N ALA A 31 -20.18 -8.75 12.02
CA ALA A 31 -19.93 -8.20 13.35
C ALA A 31 -18.44 -7.85 13.51
N PRO A 32 -18.12 -6.68 14.10
CA PRO A 32 -16.78 -6.38 14.55
C PRO A 32 -16.33 -7.34 15.67
N SER A 33 -15.03 -7.58 15.75
CA SER A 33 -14.43 -8.54 16.66
C SER A 33 -14.59 -8.13 18.11
N SER A 34 -15.13 -9.06 18.90
CA SER A 34 -15.31 -8.96 20.34
C SER A 34 -13.98 -8.83 21.10
N ALA A 35 -12.86 -9.24 20.49
CA ALA A 35 -11.52 -9.10 21.05
C ALA A 35 -11.10 -7.63 21.24
N TYR A 36 -11.58 -6.72 20.38
CA TYR A 36 -11.28 -5.29 20.47
C TYR A 36 -12.23 -4.54 21.41
N ALA A 37 -13.35 -5.15 21.78
CA ALA A 37 -14.38 -4.57 22.63
C ALA A 37 -13.87 -4.24 24.04
N SER A 38 -14.31 -3.14 24.64
CA SER A 38 -14.10 -2.94 26.09
C SER A 38 -14.89 -3.95 26.93
N ASN A 39 -16.10 -4.32 26.49
CA ASN A 39 -16.93 -5.35 27.10
C ASN A 39 -17.66 -6.21 26.04
N ALA A 40 -17.08 -7.35 25.68
CA ALA A 40 -17.67 -8.24 24.69
C ALA A 40 -19.11 -8.71 25.02
N LYS A 41 -19.49 -8.79 26.31
CA LYS A 41 -20.77 -9.38 26.74
C LYS A 41 -21.99 -8.52 26.44
N ASP A 42 -21.82 -7.21 26.29
CA ASP A 42 -22.92 -6.29 25.96
C ASP A 42 -22.92 -5.87 24.47
N GLY A 43 -21.99 -6.42 23.67
CA GLY A 43 -21.84 -6.07 22.26
C GLY A 43 -21.14 -4.72 22.04
N SER A 44 -20.29 -4.27 22.97
CA SER A 44 -19.70 -2.92 22.89
C SER A 44 -18.93 -2.64 21.59
N ALA A 45 -18.34 -3.68 20.99
CA ALA A 45 -17.58 -3.60 19.75
C ALA A 45 -18.30 -2.81 18.65
N VAL A 46 -19.63 -2.97 18.52
CA VAL A 46 -20.41 -2.33 17.46
C VAL A 46 -20.41 -0.81 17.60
N HIS A 47 -20.76 -0.28 18.78
CA HIS A 47 -20.82 1.17 18.95
C HIS A 47 -19.42 1.80 19.12
N GLU A 48 -18.47 1.05 19.67
CA GLU A 48 -17.07 1.48 19.78
C GLU A 48 -16.41 1.60 18.40
N PHE A 49 -16.62 0.62 17.52
CA PHE A 49 -16.10 0.68 16.15
C PHE A 49 -16.77 1.81 15.34
N LYS A 50 -18.08 1.99 15.48
CA LYS A 50 -18.78 3.13 14.86
C LYS A 50 -18.20 4.47 15.31
N SER A 51 -18.00 4.65 16.62
CA SER A 51 -17.38 5.85 17.18
C SER A 51 -15.95 6.05 16.65
N LEU A 52 -15.17 4.97 16.49
CA LEU A 52 -13.84 5.04 15.89
C LEU A 52 -13.87 5.56 14.45
N VAL A 53 -14.78 5.04 13.62
CA VAL A 53 -14.95 5.50 12.23
C VAL A 53 -15.35 6.98 12.20
N GLU A 54 -16.33 7.39 13.02
CA GLU A 54 -16.74 8.79 13.16
C GLU A 54 -15.55 9.70 13.49
N ARG A 55 -14.63 9.26 14.38
CA ARG A 55 -13.41 10.02 14.71
C ARG A 55 -12.41 10.11 13.56
N PHE A 56 -12.28 9.07 12.74
CA PHE A 56 -11.45 9.15 11.54
C PHE A 56 -12.03 10.14 10.52
N HIS A 57 -13.35 10.12 10.31
CA HIS A 57 -14.02 11.09 9.44
C HIS A 57 -13.93 12.53 9.94
N GLU A 58 -14.07 12.76 11.26
CA GLU A 58 -13.82 14.08 11.89
C GLU A 58 -12.39 14.59 11.60
N ALA A 59 -11.43 13.69 11.40
CA ALA A 59 -10.05 13.98 11.05
C ALA A 59 -9.78 13.98 9.53
N GLU A 60 -10.83 13.94 8.69
CA GLU A 60 -10.76 13.89 7.23
C GLU A 60 -10.00 12.66 6.69
N LEU A 61 -10.11 11.52 7.39
CA LEU A 61 -9.50 10.24 7.00
C LEU A 61 -10.59 9.25 6.56
N ALA A 62 -10.47 8.74 5.34
CA ALA A 62 -11.27 7.61 4.89
C ALA A 62 -10.88 6.32 5.64
N VAL A 63 -11.86 5.45 5.91
CA VAL A 63 -11.65 4.15 6.56
C VAL A 63 -11.85 3.02 5.58
N ILE A 64 -10.76 2.30 5.32
CA ILE A 64 -10.74 1.06 4.53
C ILE A 64 -10.59 -0.09 5.52
N ILE A 65 -11.37 -1.15 5.37
CA ILE A 65 -11.19 -2.36 6.19
C ILE A 65 -10.70 -3.52 5.34
N ASP A 66 -9.78 -4.27 5.91
CA ASP A 66 -9.33 -5.55 5.36
C ASP A 66 -10.42 -6.61 5.59
N VAL A 67 -10.80 -7.30 4.52
CA VAL A 67 -11.88 -8.29 4.53
C VAL A 67 -11.42 -9.64 4.00
N VAL A 68 -11.71 -10.67 4.78
CA VAL A 68 -11.35 -12.06 4.48
C VAL A 68 -12.59 -12.85 4.09
N TYR A 69 -12.87 -12.91 2.79
CA TYR A 69 -13.96 -13.72 2.23
C TYR A 69 -13.47 -14.96 1.48
N ASN A 70 -12.16 -15.20 1.47
CA ASN A 70 -11.57 -16.32 0.73
C ASN A 70 -11.57 -17.63 1.53
N HIS A 71 -11.62 -17.58 2.87
CA HIS A 71 -11.72 -18.73 3.76
C HIS A 71 -12.48 -18.38 5.06
N VAL A 72 -12.73 -19.38 5.90
CA VAL A 72 -13.41 -19.24 7.21
C VAL A 72 -12.56 -19.84 8.32
N GLY A 73 -12.46 -19.14 9.45
CA GLY A 73 -11.77 -19.59 10.66
C GLY A 73 -12.53 -20.66 11.46
N VAL A 74 -12.10 -20.88 12.70
CA VAL A 74 -12.69 -21.91 13.58
C VAL A 74 -13.51 -21.26 14.72
N PRO A 75 -14.77 -21.64 14.92
CA PRO A 75 -15.52 -22.71 14.26
C PRO A 75 -16.06 -22.32 12.87
N SER A 76 -15.92 -23.22 11.90
CA SER A 76 -16.49 -23.06 10.55
C SER A 76 -17.99 -23.37 10.56
N HIS A 77 -18.79 -22.42 11.04
CA HIS A 77 -20.23 -22.58 11.18
C HIS A 77 -20.93 -22.89 9.84
N LEU A 78 -20.42 -22.33 8.74
CA LEU A 78 -20.93 -22.60 7.38
C LEU A 78 -20.79 -24.07 6.97
N SER A 79 -19.75 -24.77 7.45
CA SER A 79 -19.54 -26.19 7.12
C SER A 79 -20.61 -27.08 7.74
N PHE A 80 -21.17 -26.67 8.88
CA PHE A 80 -22.28 -27.38 9.54
C PHE A 80 -23.64 -27.06 8.91
N LEU A 81 -23.76 -25.96 8.17
CA LEU A 81 -24.97 -25.62 7.43
C LEU A 81 -25.03 -26.38 6.12
N ASP A 82 -24.05 -26.16 5.23
CA ASP A 82 -23.94 -26.86 3.95
C ASP A 82 -22.52 -26.71 3.39
N ARG A 83 -21.71 -27.74 3.56
CA ARG A 83 -20.29 -27.69 3.22
C ARG A 83 -20.04 -27.44 1.73
N GLU A 84 -20.77 -28.10 0.83
CA GLU A 84 -20.55 -28.00 -0.62
C GLU A 84 -21.13 -26.72 -1.21
N LEU A 85 -22.14 -26.15 -0.55
CA LEU A 85 -22.69 -24.85 -0.91
C LEU A 85 -21.73 -23.69 -0.60
N TYR A 86 -20.99 -23.77 0.51
CA TYR A 86 -20.14 -22.66 0.99
C TYR A 86 -18.65 -22.85 0.71
N PHE A 87 -18.16 -24.08 0.53
CA PHE A 87 -16.73 -24.35 0.33
C PHE A 87 -16.48 -25.12 -0.96
N SER A 88 -15.34 -24.80 -1.58
CA SER A 88 -14.86 -25.50 -2.76
C SER A 88 -14.32 -26.88 -2.36
N THR A 89 -14.72 -27.93 -3.06
CA THR A 89 -14.25 -29.29 -2.83
C THR A 89 -13.64 -29.92 -4.09
N ASP A 90 -12.74 -30.87 -3.89
CA ASP A 90 -12.27 -31.76 -4.95
C ASP A 90 -13.31 -32.85 -5.30
N GLU A 91 -12.98 -33.72 -6.26
CA GLU A 91 -13.84 -34.83 -6.70
C GLU A 91 -14.13 -35.86 -5.60
N ASP A 92 -13.25 -35.95 -4.59
CA ASP A 92 -13.38 -36.84 -3.43
C ASP A 92 -14.15 -36.19 -2.27
N GLY A 93 -14.57 -34.93 -2.41
CA GLY A 93 -15.29 -34.17 -1.40
C GLY A 93 -14.42 -33.61 -0.28
N ASN A 94 -13.10 -33.53 -0.47
CA ASN A 94 -12.18 -32.84 0.44
C ASN A 94 -12.20 -31.33 0.16
N LEU A 95 -11.96 -30.52 1.19
CA LEU A 95 -11.89 -29.07 1.02
C LEU A 95 -10.62 -28.68 0.25
N ASN A 96 -10.78 -27.78 -0.72
CA ASN A 96 -9.65 -27.10 -1.35
C ASN A 96 -8.98 -26.17 -0.33
N ASN A 97 -7.69 -25.90 -0.54
CA ASN A 97 -6.87 -25.10 0.38
C ASN A 97 -5.83 -24.25 -0.34
N HIS A 98 -6.27 -23.51 -1.35
CA HIS A 98 -5.45 -22.52 -2.04
C HIS A 98 -5.26 -21.23 -1.22
N SER A 99 -6.05 -21.03 -0.16
CA SER A 99 -5.78 -20.01 0.87
C SER A 99 -4.58 -20.36 1.75
N GLY A 100 -4.31 -21.66 1.94
CA GLY A 100 -3.35 -22.15 2.93
C GLY A 100 -3.91 -22.20 4.36
N CYS A 101 -5.17 -21.78 4.57
CA CYS A 101 -5.83 -21.67 5.88
C CYS A 101 -6.81 -22.82 6.19
N GLY A 102 -6.80 -23.88 5.39
CA GLY A 102 -7.53 -25.13 5.59
C GLY A 102 -8.82 -25.27 4.80
N ASN A 103 -9.34 -24.19 4.20
CA ASN A 103 -10.53 -24.21 3.35
C ASN A 103 -10.52 -23.04 2.37
N ASP A 104 -11.23 -23.20 1.25
CA ASP A 104 -11.52 -22.11 0.32
C ASP A 104 -13.03 -21.97 0.17
N ILE A 105 -13.53 -20.73 0.23
CA ILE A 105 -14.95 -20.44 -0.04
C ILE A 105 -15.31 -20.76 -1.50
N HIS A 106 -16.53 -21.24 -1.72
CA HIS A 106 -17.08 -21.49 -3.06
C HIS A 106 -17.61 -20.19 -3.68
N ALA A 107 -16.71 -19.35 -4.20
CA ALA A 107 -17.03 -18.00 -4.68
C ALA A 107 -18.12 -17.92 -5.77
N GLU A 108 -18.32 -18.97 -6.56
CA GLU A 108 -19.34 -19.03 -7.62
C GLU A 108 -20.75 -19.38 -7.09
N SER A 109 -20.85 -19.86 -5.84
CA SER A 109 -22.12 -20.21 -5.21
C SER A 109 -22.99 -18.98 -4.98
N GLY A 110 -24.26 -19.03 -5.40
CA GLY A 110 -25.21 -17.93 -5.19
C GLY A 110 -25.41 -17.56 -3.71
N ALA A 111 -25.29 -18.53 -2.80
CA ALA A 111 -25.38 -18.27 -1.36
C ALA A 111 -24.17 -17.50 -0.84
N VAL A 112 -22.96 -17.86 -1.29
CA VAL A 112 -21.71 -17.17 -0.96
C VAL A 112 -21.71 -15.76 -1.52
N ARG A 113 -22.04 -15.59 -2.81
CA ARG A 113 -22.09 -14.27 -3.46
C ARG A 113 -22.99 -13.31 -2.70
N ARG A 114 -24.19 -13.78 -2.32
CA ARG A 114 -25.12 -13.02 -1.48
C ARG A 114 -24.55 -12.72 -0.09
N LEU A 115 -23.96 -13.71 0.58
CA LEU A 115 -23.35 -13.54 1.90
C LEU A 115 -22.31 -12.41 1.89
N VAL A 116 -21.39 -12.43 0.91
CA VAL A 116 -20.32 -11.44 0.78
C VAL A 116 -20.89 -10.04 0.50
N ILE A 117 -21.82 -9.92 -0.45
CA ILE A 117 -22.41 -8.62 -0.82
C ILE A 117 -23.24 -8.06 0.34
N ASP A 118 -24.11 -8.85 0.95
CA ASP A 118 -24.94 -8.42 2.08
C ASP A 118 -24.06 -7.96 3.26
N SER A 119 -22.94 -8.67 3.50
CA SER A 119 -21.95 -8.32 4.52
C SER A 119 -21.27 -6.97 4.24
N LEU A 120 -20.73 -6.78 3.04
CA LEU A 120 -20.10 -5.51 2.63
C LEU A 120 -21.07 -4.33 2.70
N VAL A 121 -22.32 -4.52 2.23
CA VAL A 121 -23.37 -3.51 2.30
C VAL A 121 -23.73 -3.17 3.75
N SER A 122 -23.74 -4.15 4.66
CA SER A 122 -23.94 -3.89 6.09
C SER A 122 -22.81 -3.05 6.68
N MET A 123 -21.55 -3.31 6.31
CA MET A 123 -20.42 -2.53 6.78
C MET A 123 -20.53 -1.06 6.35
N ILE A 124 -20.97 -0.79 5.12
CA ILE A 124 -21.23 0.59 4.66
C ILE A 124 -22.39 1.21 5.44
N ASN A 125 -23.55 0.55 5.51
CA ASN A 125 -24.76 1.16 6.09
C ASN A 125 -24.67 1.37 7.60
N ASP A 126 -24.05 0.44 8.33
CA ASP A 126 -24.05 0.45 9.79
C ASP A 126 -22.88 1.26 10.37
N PHE A 127 -21.73 1.27 9.67
CA PHE A 127 -20.48 1.86 10.16
C PHE A 127 -19.90 2.96 9.26
N ASP A 128 -20.48 3.24 8.08
CA ASP A 128 -19.99 4.23 7.11
C ASP A 128 -18.57 3.97 6.58
N ILE A 129 -18.24 2.71 6.34
CA ILE A 129 -16.95 2.31 5.74
C ILE A 129 -16.79 2.92 4.34
N ASP A 130 -15.57 3.40 4.02
CA ASP A 130 -15.23 4.07 2.76
C ASP A 130 -14.58 3.14 1.73
N GLY A 131 -14.14 1.96 2.15
CA GLY A 131 -13.57 0.99 1.23
C GLY A 131 -13.21 -0.34 1.84
N PHE A 132 -12.78 -1.26 0.97
CA PHE A 132 -12.42 -2.62 1.33
C PHE A 132 -11.12 -3.05 0.66
N ARG A 133 -10.23 -3.67 1.44
CA ARG A 133 -9.07 -4.43 0.96
C ARG A 133 -9.39 -5.92 1.02
N PHE A 134 -9.45 -6.57 -0.14
CA PHE A 134 -9.80 -7.98 -0.25
C PHE A 134 -8.56 -8.87 -0.14
N ASP A 135 -8.49 -9.58 0.98
CA ASP A 135 -7.49 -10.61 1.25
C ASP A 135 -7.59 -11.75 0.24
N LEU A 136 -6.45 -12.15 -0.35
CA LEU A 136 -6.37 -13.17 -1.39
C LEU A 136 -7.50 -13.03 -2.44
N GLY A 137 -7.69 -11.80 -2.94
CA GLY A 137 -8.79 -11.45 -3.85
C GLY A 137 -8.88 -12.35 -5.09
N GLU A 138 -7.77 -12.98 -5.49
CA GLU A 138 -7.76 -14.02 -6.52
C GLU A 138 -8.75 -15.15 -6.25
N LEU A 139 -8.90 -15.61 -5.01
CA LEU A 139 -9.78 -16.73 -4.66
C LEU A 139 -11.28 -16.39 -4.82
N LEU A 140 -11.64 -15.11 -4.71
CA LEU A 140 -13.00 -14.63 -5.00
C LEU A 140 -13.31 -14.64 -6.50
N GLY A 141 -12.28 -14.45 -7.33
CA GLY A 141 -12.39 -14.45 -8.78
C GLY A 141 -13.04 -13.19 -9.36
N ILE A 142 -12.81 -12.99 -10.66
CA ILE A 142 -13.24 -11.78 -11.38
C ILE A 142 -14.77 -11.60 -11.39
N ASN A 143 -15.54 -12.70 -11.40
CA ASN A 143 -17.00 -12.63 -11.49
C ASN A 143 -17.61 -12.02 -10.22
N LEU A 144 -17.24 -12.53 -9.05
CA LEU A 144 -17.72 -12.01 -7.77
C LEU A 144 -17.17 -10.61 -7.50
N LEU A 145 -15.88 -10.35 -7.76
CA LEU A 145 -15.32 -8.99 -7.59
C LEU A 145 -16.04 -7.95 -8.46
N SER A 146 -16.37 -8.28 -9.72
CA SER A 146 -17.13 -7.38 -10.60
C SER A 146 -18.56 -7.13 -10.09
N GLU A 147 -19.20 -8.17 -9.54
CA GLU A 147 -20.54 -8.03 -8.95
C GLU A 147 -20.51 -7.18 -7.67
N ILE A 148 -19.50 -7.38 -6.82
CA ILE A 148 -19.26 -6.56 -5.63
C ILE A 148 -19.16 -5.09 -6.02
N GLU A 149 -18.31 -4.75 -6.99
CA GLU A 149 -18.20 -3.37 -7.48
C GLU A 149 -19.56 -2.81 -7.90
N ILE A 150 -20.31 -3.53 -8.73
CA ILE A 150 -21.61 -3.09 -9.24
C ILE A 150 -22.61 -2.84 -8.09
N GLU A 151 -22.68 -3.72 -7.10
CA GLU A 151 -23.61 -3.58 -5.99
C GLU A 151 -23.18 -2.49 -5.00
N LEU A 152 -21.89 -2.38 -4.69
CA LEU A 152 -21.39 -1.37 -3.75
C LEU A 152 -21.49 0.05 -4.33
N LEU A 153 -21.25 0.25 -5.64
CA LEU A 153 -21.41 1.56 -6.29
C LEU A 153 -22.85 2.08 -6.25
N LYS A 154 -23.86 1.22 -6.10
CA LYS A 154 -25.26 1.64 -5.89
C LYS A 154 -25.49 2.21 -4.50
N VAL A 155 -24.67 1.81 -3.52
CA VAL A 155 -24.80 2.22 -2.11
C VAL A 155 -23.87 3.41 -1.83
N LYS A 156 -22.61 3.34 -2.24
CA LYS A 156 -21.57 4.36 -2.04
C LYS A 156 -20.77 4.56 -3.34
N PRO A 157 -21.10 5.57 -4.17
CA PRO A 157 -20.49 5.75 -5.50
C PRO A 157 -18.98 6.05 -5.51
N ASP A 158 -18.43 6.47 -4.37
CA ASP A 158 -17.03 6.81 -4.15
C ASP A 158 -16.27 5.74 -3.34
N ILE A 159 -16.84 4.53 -3.21
CA ILE A 159 -16.23 3.40 -2.50
C ILE A 159 -14.84 3.05 -3.06
N ILE A 160 -13.88 2.81 -2.18
CA ILE A 160 -12.51 2.39 -2.51
C ILE A 160 -12.44 0.86 -2.50
N LEU A 161 -11.94 0.27 -3.59
CA LEU A 161 -11.81 -1.19 -3.73
C LEU A 161 -10.34 -1.56 -4.02
N ILE A 162 -9.76 -2.36 -3.13
CA ILE A 162 -8.37 -2.82 -3.22
C ILE A 162 -8.37 -4.35 -3.17
N ALA A 163 -7.59 -5.02 -4.00
CA ALA A 163 -7.49 -6.49 -3.93
C ALA A 163 -6.04 -6.97 -4.03
N GLU A 164 -5.74 -8.02 -3.29
CA GLU A 164 -4.55 -8.83 -3.56
C GLU A 164 -4.76 -9.63 -4.84
N PRO A 165 -3.92 -9.46 -5.87
CA PRO A 165 -4.11 -10.15 -7.12
C PRO A 165 -3.66 -11.61 -7.08
N TRP A 166 -3.21 -12.16 -5.95
CA TRP A 166 -2.59 -13.48 -5.85
C TRP A 166 -3.29 -14.41 -4.85
N SER A 167 -2.97 -15.71 -4.96
CA SER A 167 -3.19 -16.76 -3.96
C SER A 167 -2.25 -17.94 -4.25
N PHE A 168 -2.32 -19.06 -3.51
CA PHE A 168 -1.60 -20.27 -3.89
C PHE A 168 -2.19 -20.97 -5.15
N ARG A 169 -3.35 -20.52 -5.66
CA ARG A 169 -3.92 -20.99 -6.93
C ARG A 169 -3.28 -20.29 -8.13
N GLY A 170 -2.95 -19.01 -8.00
CA GLY A 170 -2.41 -18.22 -9.11
C GLY A 170 -2.61 -16.73 -8.93
N ARG A 171 -2.90 -16.04 -10.04
CA ARG A 171 -3.07 -14.59 -10.09
C ARG A 171 -4.36 -14.20 -10.83
N LEU A 172 -4.98 -13.08 -10.44
CA LEU A 172 -6.13 -12.51 -11.13
C LEU A 172 -5.78 -12.22 -12.61
N PRO A 173 -6.73 -12.45 -13.54
CA PRO A 173 -6.53 -12.16 -14.95
C PRO A 173 -6.53 -10.65 -15.22
N GLU A 174 -5.86 -10.21 -16.29
CA GLU A 174 -5.79 -8.78 -16.70
C GLU A 174 -7.15 -8.11 -16.87
N LYS A 175 -8.22 -8.89 -17.10
CA LYS A 175 -9.60 -8.37 -17.19
C LYS A 175 -10.02 -7.58 -15.96
N ILE A 176 -9.43 -7.84 -14.78
CA ILE A 176 -9.67 -7.04 -13.57
C ILE A 176 -9.35 -5.55 -13.78
N ASN A 177 -8.45 -5.20 -14.69
CA ASN A 177 -8.10 -3.80 -14.97
C ASN A 177 -9.19 -3.03 -15.72
N GLN A 178 -10.31 -3.69 -16.06
CA GLN A 178 -11.55 -3.07 -16.58
C GLN A 178 -12.51 -2.67 -15.44
N THR A 179 -12.20 -3.05 -14.20
CA THR A 179 -12.93 -2.68 -12.98
C THR A 179 -12.23 -1.50 -12.28
N GLY A 180 -12.88 -0.94 -11.28
CA GLY A 180 -12.38 0.12 -10.40
C GLY A 180 -11.44 -0.37 -9.29
N TYR A 181 -11.06 -1.65 -9.27
CA TYR A 181 -10.12 -2.17 -8.28
C TYR A 181 -8.70 -1.66 -8.49
N SER A 182 -8.06 -1.29 -7.39
CA SER A 182 -6.60 -1.14 -7.30
C SER A 182 -5.96 -2.42 -6.77
N LEU A 183 -4.83 -2.79 -7.34
CA LEU A 183 -4.14 -4.04 -7.02
C LEU A 183 -2.79 -3.78 -6.37
N TRP A 184 -2.42 -4.61 -5.40
CA TRP A 184 -1.10 -4.60 -4.80
C TRP A 184 0.01 -4.89 -5.82
N SER A 185 1.02 -4.01 -5.87
CA SER A 185 2.15 -4.09 -6.80
C SER A 185 3.39 -4.71 -6.14
N ASP A 186 3.50 -6.03 -6.22
CA ASP A 186 4.72 -6.77 -5.90
C ASP A 186 5.90 -6.31 -6.77
N ASN A 187 5.64 -5.88 -8.01
CA ASN A 187 6.63 -5.20 -8.84
C ASN A 187 7.18 -3.95 -8.14
N CYS A 188 6.33 -3.04 -7.67
CA CYS A 188 6.79 -1.83 -6.97
C CYS A 188 7.66 -2.19 -5.77
N ARG A 189 7.16 -3.09 -4.92
CA ARG A 189 7.84 -3.58 -3.70
C ARG A 189 9.24 -4.10 -3.99
N GLU A 190 9.35 -5.03 -4.95
CA GLU A 190 10.62 -5.70 -5.23
C GLU A 190 11.57 -4.85 -6.06
N LYS A 191 11.07 -4.05 -7.02
CA LYS A 191 11.93 -3.21 -7.87
C LYS A 191 12.54 -2.05 -7.10
N LEU A 192 11.77 -1.41 -6.21
CA LEU A 192 12.32 -0.34 -5.35
C LEU A 192 13.38 -0.88 -4.39
N LEU A 193 13.12 -2.01 -3.71
CA LEU A 193 14.11 -2.63 -2.83
C LEU A 193 15.40 -2.93 -3.58
N ASN A 194 15.30 -3.60 -4.73
CA ASN A 194 16.48 -3.96 -5.51
C ASN A 194 17.24 -2.73 -5.98
N PHE A 195 16.54 -1.67 -6.39
CA PHE A 195 17.15 -0.42 -6.82
C PHE A 195 17.96 0.26 -5.72
N VAL A 196 17.40 0.43 -4.53
CA VAL A 196 18.13 1.09 -3.42
C VAL A 196 19.26 0.23 -2.85
N ARG A 197 19.22 -1.10 -3.07
CA ARG A 197 20.31 -2.03 -2.76
C ARG A 197 21.40 -2.08 -3.83
N GLY A 198 21.28 -1.31 -4.92
CA GLY A 198 22.25 -1.30 -6.02
C GLY A 198 22.14 -2.50 -7.00
N ASN A 199 21.06 -3.29 -6.92
CA ASN A 199 20.82 -4.47 -7.76
C ASN A 199 19.65 -4.29 -8.75
N GLY A 200 19.01 -3.12 -8.76
CA GLY A 200 17.85 -2.81 -9.60
C GLY A 200 18.23 -2.17 -10.93
N LYS A 201 17.23 -1.87 -11.77
CA LYS A 201 17.44 -1.25 -13.08
C LYS A 201 16.81 0.14 -13.14
N GLN A 202 17.56 1.14 -13.63
CA GLN A 202 17.03 2.49 -13.91
C GLN A 202 15.71 2.49 -14.68
N CYS A 203 15.55 1.60 -15.69
CA CYS A 203 14.34 1.58 -16.53
C CYS A 203 13.08 1.19 -15.75
N GLU A 204 13.20 0.35 -14.73
CA GLU A 204 12.08 -0.06 -13.88
C GLU A 204 11.62 1.13 -13.03
N ILE A 205 12.56 1.90 -12.46
CA ILE A 205 12.25 3.09 -11.68
C ILE A 205 11.72 4.23 -12.55
N ILE A 206 12.24 4.42 -13.76
CA ILE A 206 11.68 5.38 -14.72
C ILE A 206 10.22 5.00 -15.04
N ASN A 207 9.92 3.72 -15.25
CA ASN A 207 8.54 3.28 -15.49
C ASN A 207 7.65 3.51 -14.26
N LEU A 208 8.16 3.28 -13.05
CA LEU A 208 7.46 3.60 -11.80
C LEU A 208 7.15 5.10 -11.68
N LEU A 209 8.12 5.97 -11.95
CA LEU A 209 7.95 7.43 -11.94
C LEU A 209 6.99 7.95 -13.02
N LYS A 210 6.66 7.12 -14.01
CA LYS A 210 5.62 7.36 -15.03
C LYS A 210 4.28 6.70 -14.70
N GLY A 211 4.19 5.94 -13.61
CA GLY A 211 3.03 5.12 -13.24
C GLY A 211 2.88 3.84 -14.05
N ARG A 212 3.84 3.49 -14.90
CA ARG A 212 3.76 2.42 -15.90
C ARG A 212 4.55 1.15 -15.53
N LEU A 213 4.87 0.97 -14.25
CA LEU A 213 5.60 -0.22 -13.81
C LEU A 213 4.75 -1.49 -14.02
N ASP A 214 3.47 -1.41 -13.65
CA ASP A 214 2.47 -2.44 -13.91
C ASP A 214 1.83 -2.20 -15.29
N GLY A 215 2.48 -2.71 -16.33
CA GLY A 215 2.14 -2.43 -17.73
C GLY A 215 0.75 -2.89 -18.18
N GLN A 216 0.10 -3.75 -17.41
CA GLN A 216 -1.26 -4.21 -17.63
C GLN A 216 -2.33 -3.18 -17.22
N ASN A 217 -1.97 -2.21 -16.37
CA ASN A 217 -2.94 -1.23 -15.84
C ASN A 217 -3.36 -0.23 -16.92
N THR A 218 -4.64 0.14 -16.92
CA THR A 218 -5.19 1.16 -17.83
C THR A 218 -5.15 2.56 -17.21
N HIS A 219 -5.00 2.64 -15.89
CA HIS A 219 -4.81 3.87 -15.13
C HIS A 219 -3.68 3.75 -14.09
N PRO A 220 -2.98 4.85 -13.75
CA PRO A 220 -1.96 4.84 -12.70
C PRO A 220 -2.49 4.36 -11.34
N TRP A 221 -3.69 4.83 -10.96
CA TRP A 221 -4.28 4.56 -9.65
C TRP A 221 -4.67 3.09 -9.42
N GLN A 222 -4.65 2.25 -10.46
CA GLN A 222 -4.86 0.81 -10.31
C GLN A 222 -3.68 0.09 -9.65
N SER A 223 -2.55 0.77 -9.44
CA SER A 223 -1.40 0.22 -8.71
C SER A 223 -1.37 0.77 -7.27
N ILE A 224 -1.53 -0.13 -6.29
CA ILE A 224 -1.13 0.11 -4.91
C ILE A 224 0.38 -0.09 -4.84
N ASN A 225 1.11 1.02 -4.88
CA ASN A 225 2.55 1.06 -4.71
C ASN A 225 2.87 0.93 -3.22
N TYR A 226 3.82 0.08 -2.86
CA TYR A 226 4.20 -0.13 -1.45
C TYR A 226 5.61 -0.72 -1.35
N LEU A 227 6.15 -0.75 -0.13
CA LEU A 227 7.49 -1.29 0.19
C LEU A 227 7.44 -2.40 1.25
N GLU A 228 6.50 -2.27 2.19
CA GLU A 228 6.21 -3.25 3.24
C GLU A 228 4.72 -3.24 3.53
N SER A 229 4.21 -4.33 4.11
CA SER A 229 2.86 -4.46 4.64
C SER A 229 2.93 -5.11 6.03
N HIS A 230 1.78 -5.53 6.55
CA HIS A 230 1.75 -6.35 7.77
C HIS A 230 2.35 -7.75 7.52
N ASP A 231 2.32 -8.27 6.30
CA ASP A 231 3.03 -9.48 5.89
C ASP A 231 4.54 -9.29 5.81
N ASP A 232 5.25 -10.42 5.78
CA ASP A 232 6.70 -10.47 5.56
C ASP A 232 7.50 -9.61 6.57
N LEU A 233 8.78 -9.43 6.23
CA LEU A 233 9.68 -8.51 6.91
C LEU A 233 9.28 -7.06 6.65
N THR A 234 9.55 -6.21 7.65
CA THR A 234 9.57 -4.75 7.44
C THR A 234 10.66 -4.39 6.43
N PHE A 235 10.51 -3.28 5.72
CA PHE A 235 11.45 -2.80 4.72
C PHE A 235 12.84 -2.59 5.31
N ILE A 236 12.95 -2.09 6.54
CA ILE A 236 14.24 -1.93 7.21
C ILE A 236 14.91 -3.29 7.49
N ASP A 237 14.14 -4.29 7.94
CA ASP A 237 14.63 -5.66 8.15
C ASP A 237 15.00 -6.37 6.84
N ARG A 238 14.52 -5.87 5.69
CA ARG A 238 14.94 -6.33 4.36
C ARG A 238 16.23 -5.67 3.87
N LEU A 239 16.61 -4.52 4.44
CA LEU A 239 17.82 -3.79 4.08
C LEU A 239 19.03 -4.20 4.93
N CYS A 240 18.84 -4.40 6.24
CA CYS A 240 19.90 -4.84 7.15
C CYS A 240 19.37 -5.77 8.25
N SER A 241 20.29 -6.47 8.91
CA SER A 241 19.94 -7.28 10.09
C SER A 241 19.63 -6.36 11.28
N PRO A 242 18.71 -6.73 12.19
CA PRO A 242 18.58 -6.07 13.49
C PRO A 242 19.88 -6.06 14.29
N ASP A 243 20.77 -7.05 14.08
CA ASP A 243 22.08 -7.11 14.74
C ASP A 243 23.04 -5.99 14.28
N ASP A 244 22.77 -5.35 13.14
CA ASP A 244 23.55 -4.23 12.62
C ASP A 244 23.17 -2.89 13.26
N TRP A 245 22.18 -2.86 14.16
CA TRP A 245 21.69 -1.64 14.78
C TRP A 245 22.56 -1.24 15.98
N GLU A 246 22.88 0.05 16.08
CA GLU A 246 23.61 0.62 17.20
C GLU A 246 22.67 1.54 18.01
N ASN A 247 22.48 1.25 19.30
CA ASN A 247 21.54 1.97 20.19
C ASN A 247 20.13 2.07 19.58
N ASP A 248 19.59 0.94 19.11
CA ASP A 248 18.27 0.85 18.48
C ASP A 248 18.11 1.75 17.24
N ARG A 249 19.21 2.07 16.55
CA ARG A 249 19.18 2.82 15.28
C ARG A 249 19.89 2.05 14.15
N PRO A 250 19.29 1.95 12.94
CA PRO A 250 19.98 1.37 11.80
C PRO A 250 21.19 2.20 11.34
N PRO A 251 22.14 1.60 10.61
CA PRO A 251 23.27 2.32 10.03
C PRO A 251 22.81 3.47 9.10
N ALA A 252 23.51 4.61 9.14
CA ALA A 252 23.13 5.80 8.37
C ALA A 252 22.96 5.56 6.85
N PRO A 253 23.81 4.77 6.15
CA PRO A 253 23.58 4.44 4.74
C PRO A 253 22.27 3.68 4.50
N VAL A 254 21.89 2.79 5.41
CA VAL A 254 20.64 2.02 5.34
C VAL A 254 19.43 2.95 5.54
N ILE A 255 19.52 3.89 6.47
CA ILE A 255 18.50 4.94 6.64
C ILE A 255 18.35 5.76 5.36
N ALA A 256 19.46 6.12 4.70
CA ALA A 256 19.43 6.86 3.44
C ALA A 256 18.79 6.04 2.30
N GLN A 257 19.08 4.73 2.20
CA GLN A 257 18.37 3.82 1.29
C GLN A 257 16.87 3.79 1.54
N ALA A 258 16.46 3.72 2.81
CA ALA A 258 15.05 3.77 3.19
C ALA A 258 14.39 5.12 2.85
N LYS A 259 15.10 6.24 3.06
CA LYS A 259 14.62 7.59 2.69
C LYS A 259 14.44 7.73 1.19
N LEU A 260 15.37 7.18 0.39
CA LEU A 260 15.28 7.13 -1.05
C LEU A 260 14.07 6.30 -1.52
N ALA A 261 13.89 5.10 -0.95
CA ALA A 261 12.80 4.21 -1.31
C ALA A 261 11.42 4.83 -1.01
N ILE A 262 11.21 5.37 0.20
CA ILE A 262 9.93 5.99 0.56
C ILE A 262 9.66 7.28 -0.23
N GLY A 263 10.72 8.02 -0.58
CA GLY A 263 10.62 9.17 -1.47
C GLY A 263 10.17 8.79 -2.87
N LEU A 264 10.78 7.77 -3.47
CA LEU A 264 10.36 7.25 -4.78
C LEU A 264 8.93 6.69 -4.73
N LEU A 265 8.57 5.98 -3.67
CA LEU A 265 7.20 5.50 -3.45
C LEU A 265 6.20 6.67 -3.46
N LEU A 266 6.44 7.70 -2.64
CA LEU A 266 5.51 8.82 -2.46
C LEU A 266 5.48 9.81 -3.63
N LEU A 267 6.50 9.86 -4.46
CA LEU A 267 6.56 10.75 -5.64
C LEU A 267 6.33 10.01 -6.97
N SER A 268 5.83 8.78 -6.91
CA SER A 268 5.41 8.04 -8.11
C SER A 268 3.90 8.14 -8.34
N PRO A 269 3.43 8.19 -9.60
CA PRO A 269 2.03 7.97 -9.94
C PRO A 269 1.52 6.60 -9.48
N GLY A 270 0.26 6.56 -9.05
CA GLY A 270 -0.37 5.42 -8.38
C GLY A 270 -0.86 5.76 -6.98
N ILE A 271 -1.23 4.75 -6.21
CA ILE A 271 -1.69 4.91 -4.82
C ILE A 271 -0.58 4.41 -3.90
N PRO A 272 0.18 5.30 -3.24
CA PRO A 272 1.19 4.88 -2.27
C PRO A 272 0.52 4.41 -0.97
N MET A 273 0.89 3.22 -0.51
CA MET A 273 0.53 2.66 0.79
C MET A 273 1.80 2.63 1.67
N ILE A 274 1.66 3.09 2.91
CA ILE A 274 2.72 3.06 3.93
C ILE A 274 2.20 2.24 5.11
N ALA A 275 2.93 1.19 5.51
CA ALA A 275 2.55 0.43 6.69
C ALA A 275 2.80 1.24 7.98
N SER A 276 1.97 1.02 9.00
CA SER A 276 2.12 1.72 10.28
C SER A 276 3.49 1.41 10.90
N GLY A 277 4.28 2.47 11.08
CA GLY A 277 5.64 2.43 11.61
C GLY A 277 6.76 2.51 10.58
N GLN A 278 6.45 2.37 9.29
CA GLN A 278 7.46 2.48 8.23
C GLN A 278 8.14 3.86 8.22
N ASP A 279 7.38 4.90 8.54
CA ASP A 279 7.81 6.30 8.61
C ASP A 279 8.70 6.60 9.82
N TYR A 280 9.02 5.61 10.64
CA TYR A 280 10.06 5.69 11.66
C TYR A 280 10.85 4.37 11.78
N LEU A 281 10.98 3.66 10.64
CA LEU A 281 11.84 2.49 10.51
C LEU A 281 11.46 1.34 11.46
N ARG A 282 10.16 1.11 11.68
CA ARG A 282 9.67 -0.03 12.47
C ARG A 282 10.35 -1.33 12.02
N SER A 283 10.82 -2.11 12.99
CA SER A 283 11.38 -3.44 12.81
C SER A 283 10.49 -4.50 13.48
N LYS A 284 10.37 -5.67 12.85
CA LYS A 284 9.81 -6.90 13.44
C LYS A 284 10.92 -7.81 13.98
N LYS A 285 12.12 -7.27 14.21
CA LYS A 285 13.33 -7.98 14.64
C LYS A 285 13.70 -9.14 13.71
N GLY A 286 13.54 -8.92 12.40
CA GLY A 286 13.88 -9.92 11.38
C GLY A 286 12.92 -11.12 11.32
N VAL A 287 11.76 -11.05 11.98
CA VAL A 287 10.75 -12.12 11.94
C VAL A 287 9.78 -11.88 10.79
N GLN A 288 9.74 -12.83 9.85
CA GLN A 288 8.98 -12.70 8.60
C GLN A 288 7.46 -12.82 8.80
N ASN A 289 6.98 -13.65 9.72
CA ASN A 289 5.55 -13.80 9.96
C ASN A 289 5.24 -13.63 11.45
N THR A 290 4.58 -12.52 11.78
CA THR A 290 4.29 -12.12 13.15
C THR A 290 2.79 -12.16 13.49
N TYR A 291 1.99 -12.95 12.75
CA TYR A 291 0.52 -12.96 12.91
C TYR A 291 0.00 -13.23 14.32
N GLN A 292 0.78 -13.92 15.16
CA GLN A 292 0.49 -14.21 16.57
C GLN A 292 1.47 -13.57 17.57
N ARG A 293 2.30 -12.61 17.13
CA ARG A 293 3.40 -12.05 17.91
C ARG A 293 3.16 -10.58 18.26
N GLY A 294 2.34 -10.34 19.28
CA GLY A 294 2.01 -8.97 19.72
C GLY A 294 3.22 -8.17 20.20
N ASP A 295 4.20 -8.84 20.81
CA ASP A 295 5.46 -8.26 21.26
C ASP A 295 6.31 -7.69 20.11
N LEU A 296 6.16 -8.23 18.89
CA LEU A 296 6.85 -7.74 17.68
C LEU A 296 5.98 -6.80 16.83
N ASN A 297 4.67 -6.75 17.10
CA ASN A 297 3.75 -5.88 16.36
C ASN A 297 3.41 -4.58 17.09
N ALA A 298 3.69 -4.48 18.39
CA ALA A 298 3.53 -3.23 19.12
C ALA A 298 4.36 -2.11 18.47
N LEU A 299 3.74 -0.94 18.27
CA LEU A 299 4.42 0.23 17.75
C LEU A 299 5.39 0.78 18.79
N ASP A 300 6.67 0.88 18.43
CA ASP A 300 7.71 1.40 19.31
C ASP A 300 7.81 2.93 19.22
N TYR A 301 7.20 3.60 20.18
CA TYR A 301 7.24 5.06 20.27
C TYR A 301 8.60 5.61 20.71
N ASN A 302 9.49 4.81 21.31
CA ASN A 302 10.84 5.27 21.61
C ASN A 302 11.65 5.37 20.31
N LEU A 303 11.56 4.35 19.45
CA LEU A 303 12.18 4.38 18.12
C LEU A 303 11.67 5.55 17.27
N PHE A 304 10.36 5.86 17.36
CA PHE A 304 9.78 7.05 16.73
C PHE A 304 10.48 8.34 17.18
N MET A 305 10.75 8.49 18.47
CA MET A 305 11.44 9.67 18.99
C MET A 305 12.88 9.76 18.48
N GLU A 306 13.58 8.64 18.39
CA GLU A 306 14.96 8.59 17.89
C GLU A 306 15.05 8.88 16.38
N THR A 307 14.07 8.45 15.59
CA THR A 307 14.08 8.55 14.10
C THR A 307 13.14 9.63 13.56
N GLN A 308 12.85 10.65 14.38
CA GLN A 308 11.93 11.73 14.04
C GLN A 308 12.33 12.49 12.76
N ASP A 309 13.62 12.51 12.41
CA ASP A 309 14.10 13.08 11.16
C ASP A 309 13.56 12.34 9.92
N PHE A 310 13.42 11.01 9.99
CA PHE A 310 12.82 10.19 8.95
C PHE A 310 11.31 10.41 8.87
N HIS A 311 10.65 10.51 10.02
CA HIS A 311 9.22 10.80 10.10
C HIS A 311 8.88 12.17 9.49
N ASN A 312 9.61 13.21 9.89
CA ASN A 312 9.41 14.57 9.38
C ASN A 312 9.66 14.64 7.87
N TRP A 313 10.70 13.97 7.38
CA TRP A 313 10.94 13.84 5.93
C TRP A 313 9.78 13.18 5.18
N THR A 314 9.25 12.08 5.73
CA THR A 314 8.08 11.39 5.15
C THR A 314 6.84 12.29 5.15
N LYS A 315 6.65 13.09 6.20
CA LYS A 315 5.56 14.08 6.30
C LYS A 315 5.71 15.21 5.26
N GLU A 316 6.93 15.70 5.01
CA GLU A 316 7.20 16.69 3.97
C GLU A 316 6.90 16.14 2.57
N LEU A 317 7.28 14.90 2.29
CA LEU A 317 6.94 14.19 1.05
C LEU A 317 5.43 14.08 0.84
N ILE A 318 4.68 13.69 1.88
CA ILE A 318 3.21 13.62 1.84
C ILE A 318 2.62 15.02 1.58
N SER A 319 3.17 16.05 2.24
CA SER A 319 2.73 17.44 2.06
C SER A 319 2.96 17.93 0.63
N LEU A 320 4.13 17.62 0.05
CA LEU A 320 4.44 17.91 -1.35
C LEU A 320 3.49 17.17 -2.30
N ARG A 321 3.25 15.87 -2.09
CA ARG A 321 2.33 15.08 -2.92
C ARG A 321 0.89 15.64 -2.89
N SER A 322 0.46 16.17 -1.75
CA SER A 322 -0.86 16.79 -1.57
C SER A 322 -0.93 18.23 -2.08
N SER A 323 0.20 18.87 -2.40
CA SER A 323 0.23 20.25 -2.89
C SER A 323 -0.25 20.37 -4.34
N LYS A 324 -0.32 21.61 -4.84
CA LYS A 324 -0.62 21.91 -6.25
C LYS A 324 0.44 21.33 -7.19
N GLU A 325 1.71 21.44 -6.83
CA GLU A 325 2.81 20.80 -7.55
C GLU A 325 2.69 19.27 -7.54
N GLY A 326 2.27 18.70 -6.41
CA GLY A 326 2.09 17.26 -6.24
C GLY A 326 1.00 16.62 -7.10
N GLU A 327 0.12 17.39 -7.75
CA GLU A 327 -0.86 16.87 -8.71
C GLU A 327 -0.20 16.05 -9.84
N LEU A 328 1.04 16.37 -10.21
CA LEU A 328 1.80 15.61 -11.22
C LEU A 328 2.18 14.19 -10.77
N PHE A 329 2.18 13.93 -9.46
CA PHE A 329 2.39 12.59 -8.90
C PHE A 329 1.08 11.84 -8.64
N ARG A 330 -0.07 12.49 -8.83
CA ARG A 330 -1.42 11.90 -8.65
C ARG A 330 -2.28 11.98 -9.92
N PRO A 331 -1.75 11.68 -11.12
CA PRO A 331 -2.52 11.83 -12.33
C PRO A 331 -3.61 10.76 -12.42
N TYR A 332 -4.84 11.17 -12.77
CA TYR A 332 -5.97 10.25 -12.93
C TYR A 332 -5.84 9.36 -14.18
N HIS A 333 -5.28 9.91 -15.25
CA HIS A 333 -4.89 9.18 -16.45
C HIS A 333 -3.38 9.21 -16.59
N PHE A 334 -2.80 8.25 -17.32
CA PHE A 334 -1.38 8.34 -17.62
C PHE A 334 -1.05 9.64 -18.35
N ILE A 335 -0.03 10.34 -17.85
CA ILE A 335 0.54 11.49 -18.54
C ILE A 335 1.19 11.00 -19.84
N ALA A 336 1.04 11.76 -20.92
CA ALA A 336 1.60 11.41 -22.24
C ALA A 336 3.14 11.32 -22.20
N GLU A 337 3.73 10.44 -23.01
CA GLU A 337 5.19 10.16 -22.96
C GLU A 337 6.06 11.37 -23.29
N ASP A 338 5.60 12.26 -24.17
CA ASP A 338 6.27 13.51 -24.56
C ASP A 338 6.32 14.57 -23.43
N ARG A 339 5.60 14.31 -22.33
CA ARG A 339 5.60 15.10 -21.10
C ARG A 339 6.69 14.72 -20.12
N TYR A 340 7.46 13.68 -20.46
CA TYR A 340 8.55 13.20 -19.65
C TYR A 340 9.88 13.36 -20.38
N ILE A 341 10.89 13.82 -19.68
CA ILE A 341 12.29 13.67 -20.12
C ILE A 341 12.99 12.83 -19.06
N SER A 342 13.51 11.67 -19.46
CA SER A 342 14.24 10.77 -18.58
C SER A 342 15.69 10.69 -19.03
N VAL A 343 16.61 11.19 -18.21
CA VAL A 343 18.05 11.06 -18.44
C VAL A 343 18.59 10.01 -17.49
N LYS A 344 19.27 9.02 -18.06
CA LYS A 344 20.03 8.01 -17.33
C LYS A 344 21.43 8.57 -17.06
N GLY A 345 21.76 8.76 -15.80
CA GLY A 345 23.07 9.20 -15.35
C GLY A 345 24.00 8.04 -15.00
N PRO A 346 25.20 8.35 -14.50
CA PRO A 346 26.15 7.34 -13.99
C PRO A 346 25.60 6.64 -12.74
N HIS A 347 26.11 5.43 -12.43
CA HIS A 347 25.75 4.66 -11.24
C HIS A 347 24.24 4.51 -11.02
N ASP A 348 23.52 4.17 -12.07
CA ASP A 348 22.07 3.97 -12.04
C ASP A 348 21.24 5.20 -11.60
N SER A 349 21.82 6.40 -11.63
CA SER A 349 21.12 7.65 -11.30
C SER A 349 20.15 8.12 -12.38
N ILE A 350 19.15 8.89 -11.97
CA ILE A 350 18.05 9.30 -12.84
C ILE A 350 17.80 10.80 -12.68
N ALA A 351 17.69 11.52 -13.79
CA ALA A 351 17.02 12.81 -13.84
C ALA A 351 15.71 12.66 -14.60
N GLN A 352 14.58 12.86 -13.92
CA GLN A 352 13.24 12.72 -14.46
C GLN A 352 12.52 14.08 -14.44
N ILE A 353 12.17 14.59 -15.62
CA ILE A 353 11.36 15.80 -15.76
C ILE A 353 9.92 15.41 -16.03
N ILE A 354 8.98 16.16 -15.45
CA ILE A 354 7.54 16.07 -15.67
C ILE A 354 6.98 17.49 -15.90
N PHE A 355 6.28 17.72 -17.01
CA PHE A 355 5.70 19.03 -17.35
C PHE A 355 4.24 19.17 -16.86
N ALA A 356 3.82 20.38 -16.46
CA ALA A 356 2.53 20.62 -15.77
C ALA A 356 1.24 20.75 -16.64
N GLU A 357 1.25 21.33 -17.86
CA GLU A 357 0.03 21.60 -18.66
C GLU A 357 0.02 21.19 -20.15
N ASN A 358 -1.17 21.00 -20.75
CA ASN A 358 -1.45 20.53 -22.13
C ASN A 358 -1.13 21.48 -23.30
N ASP A 359 -0.49 22.64 -23.12
CA ASP A 359 -0.25 23.58 -24.23
C ASP A 359 1.13 24.28 -24.16
N VAL A 360 1.60 24.81 -25.30
CA VAL A 360 2.99 25.12 -25.69
C VAL A 360 3.71 26.19 -24.84
N SER A 361 3.10 26.70 -23.77
CA SER A 361 3.68 27.69 -22.84
C SER A 361 3.70 27.14 -21.40
N VAL A 362 4.58 26.19 -21.12
CA VAL A 362 4.66 25.59 -19.78
C VAL A 362 5.12 26.62 -18.74
N SER A 363 4.33 26.84 -17.69
CA SER A 363 4.65 27.75 -16.58
C SER A 363 5.72 27.19 -15.63
N TYR A 364 5.75 25.87 -15.40
CA TYR A 364 6.83 25.17 -14.69
C TYR A 364 6.89 23.67 -15.01
N CYS A 365 8.05 23.05 -14.76
CA CYS A 365 8.20 21.60 -14.68
C CYS A 365 8.78 21.17 -13.33
N LEU A 366 8.58 19.90 -12.99
CA LEU A 366 9.25 19.27 -11.87
C LEU A 366 10.41 18.42 -12.38
N LEU A 367 11.56 18.54 -11.73
CA LEU A 367 12.75 17.73 -11.96
C LEU A 367 13.03 16.91 -10.70
N LEU A 368 12.98 15.59 -10.85
CA LEU A 368 13.36 14.64 -9.82
C LEU A 368 14.78 14.15 -10.14
N LEU A 369 15.67 14.32 -9.18
CA LEU A 369 17.04 13.79 -9.25
C LEU A 369 17.16 12.65 -8.25
N VAL A 370 17.64 11.50 -8.72
CA VAL A 370 17.71 10.24 -7.98
C VAL A 370 19.13 9.72 -8.04
N ASN A 371 19.77 9.54 -6.89
CA ASN A 371 21.06 8.87 -6.76
C ASN A 371 20.92 7.62 -5.89
N PRO A 372 20.94 6.41 -6.46
CA PRO A 372 20.90 5.17 -5.68
C PRO A 372 22.29 4.67 -5.25
N SER A 373 23.37 5.40 -5.55
CA SER A 373 24.73 4.93 -5.33
C SER A 373 25.30 5.39 -3.98
N GLU A 374 26.40 4.75 -3.58
CA GLU A 374 27.20 5.11 -2.40
C GLU A 374 28.12 6.32 -2.64
N HIS A 375 28.08 6.92 -3.83
CA HIS A 375 28.97 8.01 -4.22
C HIS A 375 28.19 9.28 -4.47
N GLU A 376 28.82 10.43 -4.22
CA GLU A 376 28.32 11.69 -4.76
C GLU A 376 28.43 11.64 -6.29
N ILE A 377 27.37 12.08 -6.97
CA ILE A 377 27.32 12.10 -8.43
C ILE A 377 26.92 13.46 -8.96
N ASN A 378 27.37 13.75 -10.18
CA ASN A 378 26.85 14.85 -10.98
C ASN A 378 26.03 14.27 -12.14
N ILE A 379 24.73 14.55 -12.13
CA ILE A 379 23.81 14.07 -13.16
C ILE A 379 23.76 15.11 -14.29
N PRO A 380 24.03 14.73 -15.55
CA PRO A 380 23.83 15.62 -16.69
C PRO A 380 22.37 16.06 -16.79
N LEU A 381 22.13 17.37 -16.91
CA LEU A 381 20.79 17.92 -16.95
C LEU A 381 20.40 18.29 -18.39
N PRO A 382 19.13 18.10 -18.78
CA PRO A 382 18.63 18.59 -20.06
C PRO A 382 18.78 20.10 -20.21
N GLU A 383 18.93 20.58 -21.45
CA GLU A 383 19.03 22.02 -21.76
C GLU A 383 17.87 22.83 -21.20
N THR A 384 16.69 22.21 -21.10
CA THR A 384 15.47 22.81 -20.54
C THR A 384 15.60 23.26 -19.09
N CYS A 385 16.63 22.81 -18.36
CA CYS A 385 16.90 23.18 -16.98
C CYS A 385 17.81 24.42 -16.84
N TYR A 386 18.65 24.72 -17.83
CA TYR A 386 19.65 25.78 -17.71
C TYR A 386 19.07 27.19 -17.94
N GLY A 387 19.52 28.17 -17.15
CA GLY A 387 19.17 29.59 -17.31
C GLY A 387 17.77 29.97 -16.83
N LYS A 388 17.05 29.04 -16.20
CA LYS A 388 15.70 29.22 -15.67
C LYS A 388 15.68 29.53 -14.18
N LYS A 389 14.56 30.03 -13.67
CA LYS A 389 14.36 30.20 -12.23
C LYS A 389 14.05 28.85 -11.61
N GLU A 390 14.79 28.48 -10.58
CA GLU A 390 14.65 27.21 -9.88
C GLU A 390 14.27 27.40 -8.41
N THR A 391 13.51 26.46 -7.87
CA THR A 391 13.16 26.41 -6.46
C THR A 391 13.23 24.97 -5.99
N ILE A 392 14.00 24.71 -4.94
CA ILE A 392 14.05 23.40 -4.30
C ILE A 392 12.73 23.18 -3.58
N LEU A 393 12.00 22.12 -3.95
CA LEU A 393 10.79 21.68 -3.26
C LEU A 393 11.10 20.62 -2.21
N LEU A 394 12.15 19.83 -2.45
CA LEU A 394 12.60 18.76 -1.57
C LEU A 394 14.12 18.57 -1.72
N GLY A 395 14.84 18.56 -0.59
CA GLY A 395 16.29 18.48 -0.53
C GLY A 395 16.87 19.55 0.40
N GLU A 396 18.18 19.49 0.67
CA GLU A 396 18.85 20.48 1.51
C GLU A 396 18.93 21.84 0.80
N SER A 397 18.78 22.94 1.53
CA SER A 397 18.80 24.31 0.98
C SER A 397 20.08 24.65 0.22
N ASP A 398 21.18 24.00 0.59
CA ASP A 398 22.51 24.25 0.05
C ASP A 398 22.85 23.30 -1.11
N SER A 399 21.90 22.44 -1.50
CA SER A 399 22.03 21.52 -2.64
C SER A 399 22.25 22.31 -3.92
N LYS A 400 23.25 21.91 -4.70
CA LYS A 400 23.48 22.46 -6.03
C LYS A 400 22.76 21.59 -7.06
N LEU A 401 22.03 22.23 -7.96
CA LEU A 401 21.30 21.53 -9.00
C LEU A 401 22.25 20.61 -9.81
N GLY A 402 21.91 19.32 -9.87
CA GLY A 402 22.67 18.29 -10.57
C GLY A 402 23.71 17.56 -9.70
N THR A 403 24.08 18.08 -8.53
CA THR A 403 24.98 17.40 -7.57
C THR A 403 24.16 16.67 -6.51
N MET A 404 24.35 15.36 -6.42
CA MET A 404 23.54 14.48 -5.58
C MET A 404 24.41 13.70 -4.59
N PRO A 405 24.18 13.84 -3.27
CA PRO A 405 24.77 12.97 -2.26
C PRO A 405 24.36 11.50 -2.46
N PRO A 406 25.07 10.54 -1.83
CA PRO A 406 24.69 9.13 -1.83
C PRO A 406 23.24 8.89 -1.37
N PHE A 407 22.56 7.92 -1.98
CA PHE A 407 21.18 7.52 -1.64
C PHE A 407 20.20 8.69 -1.47
N CYS A 408 20.23 9.66 -2.38
CA CYS A 408 19.52 10.92 -2.25
C CYS A 408 18.43 11.09 -3.33
N LEU A 409 17.33 11.73 -2.93
CA LEU A 409 16.26 12.19 -3.79
C LEU A 409 16.10 13.70 -3.61
N GLN A 410 16.11 14.44 -4.71
CA GLN A 410 15.80 15.87 -4.73
C GLN A 410 14.67 16.16 -5.70
N VAL A 411 13.86 17.16 -5.38
CA VAL A 411 12.78 17.64 -6.25
C VAL A 411 12.94 19.14 -6.45
N TRP A 412 13.01 19.54 -7.71
CA TRP A 412 13.19 20.92 -8.12
C TRP A 412 12.00 21.36 -8.95
N LYS A 413 11.50 22.58 -8.70
CA LYS A 413 10.56 23.29 -9.57
C LYS A 413 11.36 24.21 -10.47
N ILE A 414 11.22 24.05 -11.78
CA ILE A 414 11.91 24.88 -12.78
C ILE A 414 10.86 25.69 -13.54
N ILE A 415 11.00 27.01 -13.51
CA ILE A 415 10.06 27.98 -14.10
C ILE A 415 10.66 28.54 -15.39
N GLY A 416 9.86 28.48 -16.46
CA GLY A 416 10.20 28.89 -17.82
C GLY A 416 10.57 30.36 -17.98
#